data_AF-A0A382YV27-F1
#
_entry.id   AF-A0A382YV27-F1
#
_cell.length_a   1.000
_cell.length_b   1.000
_cell.length_c   1.000
_cell.angle_alpha   90.00
_cell.angle_beta   90.00
_cell.angle_gamma   90.00
#
_symmetry.space_group_name_H-M   'P 1'
#
loop_
_entity.id
_entity.type
_entity.pdbx_description
1 polymer ?
#
loop_
_entity_poly.entity_id
_entity_poly.type
_entity_poly.pdbx_seq_one_letter_code
_entity_poly.pdbx_strand_id
1 'polypeptide(L)'
;RNWLYFGILDPKAKTIGHYMQEAGYNTCIAGKWQLQSYDPPSYPGSHLRRGKGMKVSAAGFDEYSLFHSWHTEDKGSRFADPTMYENGKLLKEFNGKYGPDHWVDFINDFIKRRKDDDKPFFVYYAMALPHRPFVPTPDSVDWSDKTKRSIEDPRHFPNMIEYMDKCVGRVIKQVDELGLGENTLVLFYGDNGTHRQITSQTRSGPVVGGKGRTTDAGTHVPLVVRWTGKIKPGINDNLVDSTDFLPTVMEGAGRPVPDET
;
A
#
# COMPACT_ATOMS: atom_id res chain seq x y z
N ARG A 1 10.16 10.44 18.07
CA ARG A 1 10.18 10.43 16.58
C ARG A 1 10.75 9.09 16.16
N ASN A 2 9.98 8.26 15.46
CA ASN A 2 10.32 6.87 15.10
C ASN A 2 11.07 6.74 13.75
N TRP A 3 11.24 7.83 13.01
CA TRP A 3 11.96 7.85 11.73
C TRP A 3 13.26 8.65 11.80
N LEU A 4 14.27 8.20 11.07
CA LEU A 4 15.62 8.76 11.08
C LEU A 4 15.82 9.76 9.93
N TYR A 5 15.32 9.42 8.74
CA TYR A 5 15.33 10.25 7.53
C TYR A 5 14.13 9.90 6.65
N PHE A 6 13.89 10.68 5.60
CA PHE A 6 12.90 10.31 4.58
C PHE A 6 13.18 8.89 4.06
N GLY A 7 12.17 8.03 4.19
CA GLY A 7 12.24 6.64 3.75
C GLY A 7 13.04 5.70 4.68
N ILE A 8 13.36 6.13 5.91
CA ILE A 8 14.13 5.34 6.88
C ILE A 8 13.40 5.33 8.23
N LEU A 9 12.77 4.20 8.54
CA LEU A 9 12.27 3.91 9.89
C LEU A 9 13.42 3.38 10.77
N ASP A 10 13.46 3.76 12.04
CA ASP A 10 14.40 3.15 12.99
C ASP A 10 14.13 1.63 13.08
N PRO A 11 15.12 0.74 12.83
CA PRO A 11 14.94 -0.71 12.95
C PRO A 11 14.50 -1.19 14.34
N LYS A 12 14.64 -0.36 15.38
CA LYS A 12 14.15 -0.67 16.74
C LYS A 12 12.68 -0.30 16.96
N ALA A 13 12.07 0.46 16.06
CA ALA A 13 10.67 0.85 16.17
C ALA A 13 9.75 -0.35 15.90
N LYS A 14 8.63 -0.43 16.64
CA LYS A 14 7.54 -1.34 16.30
C LYS A 14 6.73 -0.75 15.14
N THR A 15 6.18 -1.64 14.33
CA THR A 15 5.30 -1.34 13.20
C THR A 15 3.93 -1.92 13.53
N ILE A 16 2.91 -1.58 12.76
CA ILE A 16 1.60 -2.25 12.87
C ILE A 16 1.72 -3.76 12.64
N GLY A 17 2.64 -4.22 11.80
CA GLY A 17 2.93 -5.64 11.61
C GLY A 17 3.33 -6.32 12.92
N HIS A 18 4.28 -5.75 13.65
CA HIS A 18 4.70 -6.27 14.96
C HIS A 18 3.53 -6.36 15.94
N TYR A 19 2.72 -5.31 16.05
CA TYR A 19 1.56 -5.30 16.95
C TYR A 19 0.51 -6.35 16.57
N MET A 20 0.24 -6.54 15.28
CA MET A 20 -0.72 -7.54 14.81
C MET A 20 -0.19 -8.97 14.97
N GLN A 21 1.11 -9.19 14.76
CA GLN A 21 1.74 -10.48 15.02
C GLN A 21 1.68 -10.83 16.52
N GLU A 22 2.00 -9.88 17.41
CA GLU A 22 1.87 -10.02 18.87
C GLU A 22 0.41 -10.24 19.31
N ALA A 23 -0.55 -9.65 18.61
CA ALA A 23 -1.99 -9.87 18.79
C ALA A 23 -2.47 -11.28 18.35
N GLY A 24 -1.60 -12.09 17.76
CA GLY A 24 -1.88 -13.46 17.32
C GLY A 24 -2.43 -13.58 15.89
N TYR A 25 -2.26 -12.54 15.06
CA TYR A 25 -2.69 -12.56 13.66
C TYR A 25 -1.63 -13.17 12.75
N ASN A 26 -2.07 -13.89 11.71
CA ASN A 26 -1.28 -14.13 10.51
C ASN A 26 -1.15 -12.81 9.74
N THR A 27 0.06 -12.39 9.40
CA THR A 27 0.34 -11.04 8.89
C THR A 27 0.90 -11.07 7.47
N CYS A 28 0.33 -10.24 6.59
CA CYS A 28 0.72 -10.12 5.19
C CYS A 28 0.87 -8.65 4.78
N ILE A 29 1.89 -8.34 3.99
CA ILE A 29 2.06 -7.03 3.35
C ILE A 29 2.33 -7.17 1.85
N ALA A 30 1.66 -6.38 1.02
CA ALA A 30 1.93 -6.34 -0.41
C ALA A 30 1.96 -4.91 -0.95
N GLY A 31 2.62 -4.69 -2.08
CA GLY A 31 2.72 -3.38 -2.73
C GLY A 31 4.09 -2.73 -2.57
N LYS A 32 4.14 -1.53 -1.99
CA LYS A 32 5.33 -0.69 -1.92
C LYS A 32 5.95 -0.67 -0.52
N TRP A 33 7.25 -0.88 -0.44
CA TRP A 33 8.04 -0.59 0.75
C TRP A 33 8.76 0.76 0.64
N GLN A 34 8.81 1.53 1.72
CA GLN A 34 9.58 2.78 1.74
C GLN A 34 10.13 3.11 3.14
N LEU A 35 10.48 2.08 3.93
CA LEU A 35 11.01 2.26 5.28
C LEU A 35 12.47 1.81 5.42
N GLN A 36 13.07 1.37 4.31
CA GLN A 36 14.49 1.11 4.14
C GLN A 36 15.03 1.98 3.00
N SER A 37 16.10 2.72 3.25
CA SER A 37 16.77 3.47 2.18
C SER A 37 17.50 2.54 1.23
N TYR A 38 17.28 2.85 -0.03
CA TYR A 38 17.76 2.15 -1.20
C TYR A 38 18.46 3.15 -2.14
N ASP A 39 18.84 4.33 -1.60
CA ASP A 39 19.45 5.41 -2.37
C ASP A 39 20.57 4.88 -3.29
N PRO A 40 20.53 5.18 -4.61
CA PRO A 40 21.59 4.72 -5.49
C PRO A 40 22.92 5.33 -5.05
N PRO A 41 24.07 4.66 -5.32
CA PRO A 41 25.38 5.15 -4.88
C PRO A 41 25.65 6.61 -5.30
N SER A 42 25.15 7.02 -6.47
CA SER A 42 25.29 8.37 -7.01
C SER A 42 24.38 9.43 -6.37
N TYR A 43 23.40 9.06 -5.55
CA TYR A 43 22.52 10.04 -4.91
C TYR A 43 23.28 10.85 -3.84
N PRO A 44 23.14 12.19 -3.79
CA PRO A 44 23.81 13.00 -2.77
C PRO A 44 23.50 12.53 -1.34
N GLY A 45 24.54 12.23 -0.56
CA GLY A 45 24.41 11.72 0.81
C GLY A 45 24.00 10.24 0.93
N SER A 46 24.02 9.48 -0.17
CA SER A 46 23.71 8.04 -0.20
C SER A 46 24.52 7.24 0.83
N HIS A 47 25.83 7.51 0.96
CA HIS A 47 26.70 6.83 1.94
C HIS A 47 26.22 6.93 3.40
N LEU A 48 25.40 7.94 3.75
CA LEU A 48 24.84 8.09 5.09
C LEU A 48 23.52 7.36 5.29
N ARG A 49 22.84 6.96 4.22
CA ARG A 49 21.44 6.49 4.24
C ARG A 49 21.27 5.10 3.66
N ARG A 50 22.01 4.79 2.60
CA ARG A 50 21.94 3.57 1.81
C ARG A 50 22.03 2.33 2.72
N GLY A 51 21.08 1.42 2.57
CA GLY A 51 21.01 0.16 3.32
C GLY A 51 20.48 0.29 4.76
N LYS A 52 20.23 1.51 5.24
CA LYS A 52 19.66 1.76 6.57
C LYS A 52 18.14 1.73 6.55
N GLY A 53 17.56 1.43 7.71
CA GLY A 53 16.12 1.44 7.93
C GLY A 53 15.55 0.05 8.15
N MET A 54 14.23 0.00 8.30
CA MET A 54 13.51 -1.23 8.62
C MET A 54 13.49 -2.16 7.41
N LYS A 55 14.05 -3.36 7.56
CA LYS A 55 13.88 -4.45 6.59
C LYS A 55 12.48 -5.05 6.75
N VAL A 56 11.81 -5.39 5.64
CA VAL A 56 10.47 -6.01 5.73
C VAL A 56 10.48 -7.30 6.56
N SER A 57 11.54 -8.12 6.46
CA SER A 57 11.68 -9.36 7.23
C SER A 57 11.81 -9.15 8.74
N ALA A 58 11.98 -7.90 9.19
CA ALA A 58 12.06 -7.49 10.58
C ALA A 58 10.94 -6.49 10.94
N ALA A 59 9.87 -6.44 10.14
CA ALA A 59 8.77 -5.47 10.29
C ALA A 59 7.46 -6.12 10.77
N GLY A 60 7.51 -7.35 11.30
CA GLY A 60 6.35 -8.08 11.82
C GLY A 60 5.35 -8.52 10.75
N PHE A 61 5.84 -8.99 9.60
CA PHE A 61 5.00 -9.58 8.56
C PHE A 61 5.49 -11.00 8.24
N ASP A 62 4.60 -11.98 8.34
CA ASP A 62 4.88 -13.40 8.07
C ASP A 62 5.08 -13.64 6.56
N GLU A 63 4.26 -12.98 5.73
CA GLU A 63 4.33 -13.05 4.27
C GLU A 63 4.40 -11.65 3.66
N TYR A 64 5.23 -11.48 2.63
CA TYR A 64 5.36 -10.21 1.94
C TYR A 64 5.68 -10.33 0.45
N SER A 65 5.13 -9.42 -0.36
CA SER A 65 5.47 -9.23 -1.77
C SER A 65 5.57 -7.75 -2.09
N LEU A 66 6.78 -7.24 -2.25
CA LEU A 66 7.03 -5.79 -2.21
C LEU A 66 7.93 -5.31 -3.34
N PHE A 67 7.51 -4.24 -4.01
CA PHE A 67 8.42 -3.34 -4.71
C PHE A 67 9.23 -2.57 -3.66
N HIS A 68 10.51 -2.34 -3.95
CA HIS A 68 11.35 -1.39 -3.20
C HIS A 68 11.71 -1.79 -1.76
N SER A 69 11.77 -3.08 -1.51
CA SER A 69 12.15 -3.69 -0.21
C SER A 69 13.48 -4.42 -0.24
N TRP A 70 14.19 -4.40 -1.37
CA TRP A 70 15.51 -5.00 -1.52
C TRP A 70 16.55 -3.99 -2.00
N HIS A 71 17.81 -4.29 -1.71
CA HIS A 71 18.92 -3.40 -1.96
C HIS A 71 19.62 -3.73 -3.29
N THR A 72 19.13 -3.14 -4.39
CA THR A 72 19.77 -3.18 -5.71
C THR A 72 19.87 -1.79 -6.31
N GLU A 73 20.86 -1.56 -7.17
CA GLU A 73 21.02 -0.35 -7.99
C GLU A 73 19.87 -0.20 -9.00
N ASP A 74 19.34 -1.33 -9.45
CA ASP A 74 18.18 -1.43 -10.32
C ASP A 74 16.89 -1.47 -9.49
N LYS A 75 16.05 -0.44 -9.64
CA LYS A 75 14.74 -0.37 -8.96
C LYS A 75 13.70 -1.25 -9.65
N GLY A 76 13.90 -1.58 -10.92
CA GLY A 76 12.88 -2.17 -11.77
C GLY A 76 11.62 -1.30 -11.87
N SER A 77 10.56 -1.91 -12.38
CA SER A 77 9.23 -1.33 -12.45
C SER A 77 8.36 -1.80 -11.29
N ARG A 78 7.31 -1.02 -10.97
CA ARG A 78 6.23 -1.41 -10.05
C ARG A 78 4.90 -1.72 -10.78
N PHE A 79 4.89 -1.53 -12.10
CA PHE A 79 3.71 -1.58 -12.96
C PHE A 79 3.91 -2.69 -14.00
N ALA A 80 4.20 -2.37 -15.27
CA ALA A 80 4.52 -3.39 -16.27
C ALA A 80 5.85 -4.08 -15.97
N ASP A 81 5.90 -5.41 -16.08
CA ASP A 81 7.09 -6.23 -15.81
C ASP A 81 7.79 -5.84 -14.51
N PRO A 82 7.08 -5.98 -13.37
CA PRO A 82 7.55 -5.45 -12.10
C PRO A 82 8.79 -6.19 -11.60
N THR A 83 9.54 -5.55 -10.71
CA THR A 83 10.52 -6.22 -9.86
C THR A 83 9.98 -6.26 -8.44
N MET A 84 9.94 -7.45 -7.86
CA MET A 84 9.37 -7.67 -6.53
C MET A 84 10.32 -8.48 -5.67
N TYR A 85 10.39 -8.14 -4.39
CA TYR A 85 11.01 -8.98 -3.38
C TYR A 85 9.89 -9.63 -2.56
N GLU A 86 9.75 -10.92 -2.73
CA GLU A 86 8.66 -11.73 -2.22
C GLU A 86 9.22 -12.87 -1.36
N ASN A 87 8.85 -12.89 -0.07
CA ASN A 87 9.23 -13.94 0.88
C ASN A 87 10.72 -14.34 0.81
N GLY A 88 11.61 -13.37 0.76
CA GLY A 88 13.06 -13.59 0.72
C GLY A 88 13.65 -13.76 -0.69
N LYS A 89 12.84 -13.74 -1.75
CA LYS A 89 13.27 -13.98 -3.14
C LYS A 89 13.03 -12.76 -4.01
N LEU A 90 14.04 -12.41 -4.82
CA LEU A 90 13.91 -11.35 -5.82
C LEU A 90 13.33 -11.94 -7.12
N LEU A 91 12.17 -11.45 -7.51
CA LEU A 91 11.44 -11.82 -8.72
C LEU A 91 11.60 -10.71 -9.77
N LYS A 92 11.99 -11.07 -10.99
CA LYS A 92 12.19 -10.14 -12.12
C LYS A 92 11.49 -10.56 -13.41
N GLU A 93 11.04 -11.81 -13.49
CA GLU A 93 10.47 -12.37 -14.73
C GLU A 93 8.95 -12.48 -14.60
N PHE A 94 8.25 -11.47 -15.12
CA PHE A 94 6.79 -11.37 -15.06
C PHE A 94 6.11 -11.47 -16.43
N ASN A 95 6.87 -11.58 -17.53
CA ASN A 95 6.38 -11.92 -18.87
C ASN A 95 5.20 -11.06 -19.36
N GLY A 96 5.28 -9.75 -19.16
CA GLY A 96 4.30 -8.75 -19.56
C GLY A 96 3.15 -8.56 -18.57
N LYS A 97 3.22 -9.14 -17.36
CA LYS A 97 2.22 -8.96 -16.29
C LYS A 97 2.31 -7.58 -15.64
N TYR A 98 1.27 -7.24 -14.89
CA TYR A 98 1.13 -5.98 -14.18
C TYR A 98 1.27 -6.20 -12.66
N GLY A 99 2.12 -5.40 -12.01
CA GLY A 99 2.42 -5.53 -10.58
C GLY A 99 1.20 -5.46 -9.66
N PRO A 100 0.29 -4.48 -9.83
CA PRO A 100 -0.96 -4.44 -9.08
C PRO A 100 -1.81 -5.70 -9.16
N ASP A 101 -1.82 -6.41 -10.29
CA ASP A 101 -2.53 -7.69 -10.38
C ASP A 101 -1.87 -8.78 -9.53
N HIS A 102 -0.54 -8.88 -9.60
CA HIS A 102 0.22 -9.85 -8.82
C HIS A 102 0.05 -9.63 -7.32
N TRP A 103 0.07 -8.37 -6.84
CA TRP A 103 -0.16 -8.10 -5.42
C TRP A 103 -1.58 -8.44 -4.96
N VAL A 104 -2.59 -8.18 -5.79
CA VAL A 104 -3.97 -8.59 -5.48
C VAL A 104 -4.09 -10.11 -5.43
N ASP A 105 -3.47 -10.83 -6.38
CA ASP A 105 -3.49 -12.29 -6.38
C ASP A 105 -2.76 -12.87 -5.15
N PHE A 106 -1.61 -12.29 -4.78
CA PHE A 106 -0.87 -12.64 -3.57
C PHE A 106 -1.72 -12.46 -2.30
N ILE A 107 -2.41 -11.31 -2.18
CA ILE A 107 -3.31 -11.03 -1.05
C ILE A 107 -4.49 -12.01 -1.03
N ASN A 108 -5.14 -12.24 -2.18
CA ASN A 108 -6.32 -13.09 -2.27
C ASN A 108 -5.98 -14.55 -1.94
N ASP A 109 -4.83 -15.03 -2.41
CA ASP A 109 -4.30 -16.35 -2.04
C ASP A 109 -4.03 -16.44 -0.53
N PHE A 110 -3.39 -15.43 0.06
CA PHE A 110 -3.18 -15.36 1.51
C PHE A 110 -4.50 -15.43 2.29
N ILE A 111 -5.47 -14.57 1.97
CA ILE A 111 -6.78 -14.58 2.65
C ILE A 111 -7.44 -15.95 2.51
N LYS A 112 -7.43 -16.53 1.31
CA LYS A 112 -8.03 -17.85 1.06
C LYS A 112 -7.38 -18.96 1.86
N ARG A 113 -6.04 -18.96 2.00
CA ARG A 113 -5.31 -19.95 2.80
C ARG A 113 -5.55 -19.79 4.31
N ARG A 114 -5.70 -18.55 4.79
CA ARG A 114 -5.84 -18.24 6.22
C ARG A 114 -7.28 -18.26 6.75
N LYS A 115 -8.28 -18.35 5.88
CA LYS A 115 -9.70 -18.21 6.27
C LYS A 115 -10.17 -19.25 7.32
N ASP A 116 -9.56 -20.43 7.34
CA ASP A 116 -9.91 -21.54 8.24
C ASP A 116 -8.86 -21.76 9.35
N ASP A 117 -7.86 -20.88 9.46
CA ASP A 117 -6.87 -20.96 10.53
C ASP A 117 -7.49 -20.53 11.87
N ASP A 118 -7.02 -21.09 12.98
CA ASP A 118 -7.38 -20.62 14.34
C ASP A 118 -6.95 -19.17 14.60
N LYS A 119 -5.97 -18.68 13.82
CA LYS A 119 -5.45 -17.31 13.88
C LYS A 119 -6.14 -16.43 12.84
N PRO A 120 -6.64 -15.24 13.23
CA PRO A 120 -7.17 -14.27 12.26
C PRO A 120 -6.06 -13.74 11.35
N PHE A 121 -6.43 -13.05 10.28
CA PHE A 121 -5.47 -12.48 9.32
C PHE A 121 -5.43 -10.95 9.35
N PHE A 122 -4.25 -10.38 9.11
CA PHE A 122 -4.01 -8.95 8.93
C PHE A 122 -3.31 -8.74 7.59
N VAL A 123 -3.88 -7.88 6.74
CA VAL A 123 -3.31 -7.52 5.43
C VAL A 123 -3.05 -6.03 5.40
N TYR A 124 -1.80 -5.64 5.11
CA TYR A 124 -1.43 -4.27 4.78
C TYR A 124 -1.16 -4.15 3.28
N TYR A 125 -2.11 -3.62 2.52
CA TYR A 125 -1.93 -3.41 1.08
C TYR A 125 -1.44 -1.99 0.79
N ALA A 126 -0.12 -1.81 0.72
CA ALA A 126 0.54 -0.55 0.42
C ALA A 126 0.56 -0.30 -1.11
N MET A 127 -0.60 0.00 -1.69
CA MET A 127 -0.79 0.09 -3.14
C MET A 127 0.26 0.98 -3.83
N ALA A 128 0.76 0.53 -4.98
CA ALA A 128 1.66 1.33 -5.80
C ALA A 128 0.90 2.31 -6.72
N LEU A 129 -0.32 1.95 -7.12
CA LEU A 129 -1.25 2.82 -7.82
C LEU A 129 -1.77 3.93 -6.87
N PRO A 130 -2.04 5.15 -7.37
CA PRO A 130 -1.80 5.66 -8.72
C PRO A 130 -0.46 6.44 -8.80
N HIS A 131 0.56 6.07 -8.03
CA HIS A 131 1.78 6.88 -7.89
C HIS A 131 2.54 7.04 -9.22
N ARG A 132 3.08 8.25 -9.46
CA ARG A 132 4.02 8.55 -10.56
C ARG A 132 5.13 7.49 -10.68
N PRO A 133 5.59 7.03 -11.86
CA PRO A 133 5.27 7.51 -13.21
C PRO A 133 3.83 7.18 -13.61
N PHE A 134 3.18 8.11 -14.30
CA PHE A 134 1.85 7.90 -14.84
C PHE A 134 1.96 7.15 -16.16
N VAL A 135 1.73 5.84 -16.14
CA VAL A 135 1.96 4.93 -17.29
C VAL A 135 0.68 4.14 -17.59
N PRO A 136 0.54 3.55 -18.80
CA PRO A 136 -0.62 2.73 -19.14
C PRO A 136 -0.87 1.61 -18.12
N THR A 137 -2.15 1.36 -17.83
CA THR A 137 -2.60 0.15 -17.12
C THR A 137 -3.05 -0.91 -18.12
N PRO A 138 -3.31 -2.17 -17.73
CA PRO A 138 -3.82 -3.19 -18.64
C PRO A 138 -5.11 -2.83 -19.39
N ASP A 139 -5.92 -1.92 -18.84
CA ASP A 139 -7.16 -1.46 -19.47
C ASP A 139 -6.94 -0.19 -20.34
N SER A 140 -5.74 0.39 -20.35
CA SER A 140 -5.37 1.49 -21.25
C SER A 140 -5.16 0.99 -22.68
N VAL A 141 -5.59 1.78 -23.67
CA VAL A 141 -5.41 1.48 -25.11
C VAL A 141 -3.93 1.20 -25.46
N ASP A 142 -3.02 1.97 -24.87
CA ASP A 142 -1.58 1.87 -25.12
C ASP A 142 -0.92 0.61 -24.52
N TRP A 143 -1.60 -0.16 -23.67
CA TRP A 143 -1.03 -1.36 -23.04
C TRP A 143 -0.68 -2.47 -24.02
N SER A 144 -1.43 -2.56 -25.11
CA SER A 144 -1.21 -3.57 -26.16
C SER A 144 0.16 -3.43 -26.82
N ASP A 145 0.69 -2.20 -26.88
CA ASP A 145 2.03 -1.90 -27.37
C ASP A 145 3.03 -1.91 -26.21
N LYS A 146 3.85 -2.96 -26.15
CA LYS A 146 4.86 -3.15 -25.09
C LYS A 146 5.83 -1.97 -25.00
N THR A 147 6.11 -1.28 -26.11
CA THR A 147 7.05 -0.15 -26.13
C THR A 147 6.51 1.09 -25.42
N LYS A 148 5.19 1.17 -25.22
CA LYS A 148 4.52 2.30 -24.57
C LYS A 148 4.31 2.14 -23.07
N ARG A 149 4.45 0.92 -22.54
CA ARG A 149 4.11 0.60 -21.13
C ARG A 149 4.96 1.32 -20.08
N SER A 150 6.10 1.87 -20.47
CA SER A 150 6.97 2.68 -19.61
C SER A 150 6.95 4.18 -19.95
N ILE A 151 6.19 4.59 -20.97
CA ILE A 151 6.11 6.00 -21.38
C ILE A 151 5.22 6.73 -20.37
N GLU A 152 5.82 7.70 -19.68
CA GLU A 152 5.11 8.52 -18.71
C GLU A 152 4.26 9.59 -19.41
N ASP A 153 2.98 9.65 -19.07
CA ASP A 153 2.05 10.69 -19.49
C ASP A 153 0.96 10.92 -18.42
N PRO A 154 0.76 12.15 -17.92
CA PRO A 154 -0.32 12.48 -16.99
C PRO A 154 -1.73 12.09 -17.45
N ARG A 155 -1.96 11.92 -18.75
CA ARG A 155 -3.23 11.42 -19.32
C ARG A 155 -3.56 9.99 -18.88
N HIS A 156 -2.59 9.21 -18.40
CA HIS A 156 -2.83 7.87 -17.85
C HIS A 156 -3.35 7.88 -16.41
N PHE A 157 -3.26 9.00 -15.69
CA PHE A 157 -3.69 9.07 -14.29
C PHE A 157 -5.14 8.60 -14.07
N PRO A 158 -6.14 9.00 -14.87
CA PRO A 158 -7.50 8.48 -14.73
C PRO A 158 -7.60 6.95 -14.87
N ASN A 159 -6.91 6.35 -15.85
CA ASN A 159 -6.90 4.89 -15.99
C ASN A 159 -6.19 4.21 -14.82
N MET A 160 -5.20 4.84 -14.20
CA MET A 160 -4.57 4.33 -12.98
C MET A 160 -5.52 4.37 -11.77
N ILE A 161 -6.38 5.38 -11.68
CA ILE A 161 -7.44 5.45 -10.65
C ILE A 161 -8.49 4.36 -10.87
N GLU A 162 -8.98 4.19 -12.10
CA GLU A 162 -9.95 3.13 -12.45
C GLU A 162 -9.37 1.74 -12.17
N TYR A 163 -8.10 1.53 -12.49
CA TYR A 163 -7.45 0.25 -12.22
C TYR A 163 -7.21 0.01 -10.71
N MET A 164 -6.94 1.07 -9.94
CA MET A 164 -6.85 0.99 -8.48
C MET A 164 -8.18 0.53 -7.90
N ASP A 165 -9.30 1.12 -8.34
CA ASP A 165 -10.65 0.72 -7.95
C ASP A 165 -10.93 -0.75 -8.27
N LYS A 166 -10.59 -1.20 -9.49
CA LYS A 166 -10.67 -2.62 -9.89
C LYS A 166 -9.86 -3.54 -8.99
N CYS A 167 -8.63 -3.15 -8.61
CA CYS A 167 -7.80 -3.92 -7.68
C CYS A 167 -8.43 -4.00 -6.28
N VAL A 168 -8.94 -2.89 -5.75
CA VAL A 168 -9.66 -2.87 -4.45
C VAL A 168 -10.89 -3.77 -4.53
N GLY A 169 -11.69 -3.64 -5.59
CA GLY A 169 -12.88 -4.44 -5.82
C GLY A 169 -12.60 -5.94 -5.86
N ARG A 170 -11.47 -6.38 -6.44
CA ARG A 170 -11.05 -7.79 -6.42
C ARG A 170 -10.75 -8.32 -5.02
N VAL A 171 -10.14 -7.52 -4.15
CA VAL A 171 -9.87 -7.92 -2.76
C VAL A 171 -11.16 -7.95 -1.95
N ILE A 172 -12.02 -6.92 -2.06
CA ILE A 172 -13.32 -6.89 -1.38
C ILE A 172 -14.20 -8.06 -1.82
N LYS A 173 -14.24 -8.34 -3.13
CA LYS A 173 -14.97 -9.48 -3.69
C LYS A 173 -14.47 -10.81 -3.10
N GLN A 174 -13.16 -11.00 -2.97
CA GLN A 174 -12.59 -12.19 -2.34
C GLN A 174 -13.06 -12.35 -0.88
N VAL A 175 -13.04 -11.27 -0.09
CA VAL A 175 -13.52 -11.27 1.30
C VAL A 175 -15.00 -11.68 1.36
N ASP A 176 -15.82 -11.14 0.46
CA ASP A 176 -17.26 -11.39 0.43
C ASP A 176 -17.61 -12.80 -0.08
N GLU A 177 -16.95 -13.28 -1.13
CA GLU A 177 -17.14 -14.63 -1.68
C GLU A 177 -16.71 -15.72 -0.69
N LEU A 178 -15.77 -15.41 0.21
CA LEU A 178 -15.38 -16.30 1.31
C LEU A 178 -16.28 -16.18 2.55
N GLY A 179 -17.27 -15.29 2.55
CA GLY A 179 -18.19 -15.08 3.67
C GLY A 179 -17.55 -14.37 4.87
N LEU A 180 -16.45 -13.65 4.67
CA LEU A 180 -15.66 -13.04 5.75
C LEU A 180 -16.07 -11.60 6.08
N GLY A 181 -16.95 -10.99 5.28
CA GLY A 181 -17.30 -9.56 5.39
C GLY A 181 -17.82 -9.14 6.77
N GLU A 182 -18.58 -10.00 7.44
CA GLU A 182 -19.14 -9.70 8.77
C GLU A 182 -18.08 -9.63 9.87
N ASN A 183 -16.94 -10.29 9.68
CA ASN A 183 -15.84 -10.34 10.64
C ASN A 183 -14.53 -9.72 10.09
N THR A 184 -14.62 -8.88 9.05
CA THR A 184 -13.46 -8.22 8.45
C THR A 184 -13.65 -6.71 8.47
N LEU A 185 -12.76 -6.01 9.18
CA LEU A 185 -12.59 -4.57 9.07
C LEU A 185 -11.69 -4.26 7.86
N VAL A 186 -12.19 -3.46 6.93
CA VAL A 186 -11.41 -2.92 5.80
C VAL A 186 -11.29 -1.41 5.95
N LEU A 187 -10.05 -0.92 5.89
CA LEU A 187 -9.70 0.49 5.87
C LEU A 187 -9.05 0.81 4.51
N PHE A 188 -9.69 1.65 3.71
CA PHE A 188 -9.07 2.24 2.53
C PHE A 188 -8.68 3.68 2.85
N TYR A 189 -7.40 4.03 2.64
CA TYR A 189 -6.84 5.32 3.01
C TYR A 189 -5.79 5.78 1.99
N GLY A 190 -5.76 7.07 1.65
CA GLY A 190 -4.71 7.66 0.83
C GLY A 190 -3.51 8.14 1.66
N ASP A 191 -2.27 7.84 1.25
CA ASP A 191 -1.06 8.19 2.04
C ASP A 191 -0.70 9.70 2.06
N ASN A 192 -1.16 10.45 1.05
CA ASN A 192 -0.98 11.89 0.88
C ASN A 192 -1.88 12.38 -0.28
N GLY A 193 -2.04 13.68 -0.41
CA GLY A 193 -2.70 14.29 -1.57
C GLY A 193 -2.01 13.97 -2.91
N THR A 194 -2.73 14.17 -4.01
CA THR A 194 -2.28 13.84 -5.37
C THR A 194 -1.04 14.65 -5.79
N HIS A 195 -0.25 14.11 -6.73
CA HIS A 195 0.89 14.81 -7.32
C HIS A 195 0.48 16.18 -7.87
N ARG A 196 1.34 17.19 -7.66
CA ARG A 196 1.11 18.61 -8.01
C ARG A 196 0.89 18.93 -9.48
N GLN A 197 0.99 17.94 -10.36
CA GLN A 197 0.77 18.09 -11.81
C GLN A 197 -0.63 17.63 -12.24
N ILE A 198 -1.38 17.04 -11.31
CA ILE A 198 -2.74 16.56 -11.55
C ILE A 198 -3.72 17.57 -10.97
N THR A 199 -4.74 17.88 -11.76
CA THR A 199 -5.93 18.61 -11.32
C THR A 199 -7.11 17.65 -11.39
N SER A 200 -7.69 17.35 -10.23
CA SER A 200 -8.85 16.47 -10.12
C SER A 200 -10.13 17.29 -10.15
N GLN A 201 -11.13 16.84 -10.92
CA GLN A 201 -12.47 17.42 -10.88
C GLN A 201 -13.25 16.78 -9.73
N THR A 202 -13.69 17.59 -8.77
CA THR A 202 -14.49 17.13 -7.63
C THR A 202 -15.88 17.78 -7.65
N ARG A 203 -16.78 17.35 -6.78
CA ARG A 203 -18.10 17.99 -6.61
C ARG A 203 -17.99 19.47 -6.18
N SER A 204 -16.90 19.85 -5.52
CA SER A 204 -16.63 21.22 -5.07
C SER A 204 -15.81 22.03 -6.09
N GLY A 205 -15.55 21.48 -7.28
CA GLY A 205 -14.75 22.10 -8.33
C GLY A 205 -13.36 21.49 -8.51
N PRO A 206 -12.51 22.11 -9.35
CA PRO A 206 -11.17 21.61 -9.63
C PRO A 206 -10.24 21.77 -8.42
N VAL A 207 -9.54 20.67 -8.07
CA VAL A 207 -8.52 20.66 -7.01
C VAL A 207 -7.17 20.32 -7.63
N VAL A 208 -6.22 21.25 -7.51
CA VAL A 208 -4.82 21.01 -7.92
C VAL A 208 -4.12 20.20 -6.82
N GLY A 209 -3.42 19.13 -7.20
CA GLY A 209 -2.72 18.25 -6.25
C GLY A 209 -1.72 19.00 -5.35
N GLY A 210 -1.66 18.59 -4.09
CA GLY A 210 -0.87 19.25 -3.05
C GLY A 210 0.24 18.38 -2.44
N LYS A 211 0.60 17.23 -3.02
CA LYS A 211 1.62 16.33 -2.44
C LYS A 211 2.86 17.08 -1.97
N GLY A 212 3.24 16.86 -0.71
CA GLY A 212 4.38 17.51 -0.04
C GLY A 212 4.09 18.90 0.52
N ARG A 213 2.84 19.38 0.46
CA ARG A 213 2.38 20.60 1.14
C ARG A 213 1.52 20.25 2.35
N THR A 214 1.47 21.14 3.32
CA THR A 214 0.62 21.06 4.52
C THR A 214 -0.77 21.70 4.31
N THR A 215 -1.25 21.71 3.06
CA THR A 215 -2.57 22.22 2.66
C THR A 215 -3.57 21.08 2.59
N ASP A 216 -4.87 21.35 2.59
CA ASP A 216 -5.92 20.32 2.39
C ASP A 216 -5.65 19.45 1.16
N ALA A 217 -5.27 20.04 0.01
CA ALA A 217 -4.93 19.27 -1.19
C ALA A 217 -3.71 18.34 -1.06
N GLY A 218 -2.94 18.46 0.03
CA GLY A 218 -1.76 17.67 0.35
C GLY A 218 -1.98 16.66 1.48
N THR A 219 -2.93 16.89 2.38
CA THR A 219 -3.16 16.09 3.60
C THR A 219 -4.59 15.54 3.75
N HIS A 220 -5.60 16.20 3.18
CA HIS A 220 -6.99 15.73 3.24
C HIS A 220 -7.23 14.72 2.11
N VAL A 221 -7.32 13.45 2.51
CA VAL A 221 -7.27 12.26 1.66
C VAL A 221 -8.51 11.39 1.88
N PRO A 222 -8.91 10.55 0.92
CA PRO A 222 -10.05 9.66 1.10
C PRO A 222 -9.78 8.64 2.22
N LEU A 223 -10.80 8.42 3.07
CA LEU A 223 -10.90 7.33 4.02
C LEU A 223 -12.26 6.64 3.82
N VAL A 224 -12.24 5.33 3.59
CA VAL A 224 -13.45 4.50 3.54
C VAL A 224 -13.26 3.33 4.50
N VAL A 225 -14.25 3.12 5.37
CA VAL A 225 -14.24 2.06 6.37
C VAL A 225 -15.41 1.12 6.11
N ARG A 226 -15.14 -0.18 6.08
CA ARG A 226 -16.15 -1.22 5.87
C ARG A 226 -15.99 -2.33 6.90
N TRP A 227 -17.08 -2.68 7.57
CA TRP A 227 -17.19 -3.88 8.39
C TRP A 227 -18.67 -4.27 8.48
N THR A 228 -19.14 -5.21 7.65
CA THR A 228 -20.59 -5.37 7.42
C THR A 228 -21.36 -5.88 8.63
N GLY A 229 -20.68 -6.59 9.54
CA GLY A 229 -21.27 -7.07 10.79
C GLY A 229 -21.33 -6.03 11.91
N LYS A 230 -20.70 -4.86 11.76
CA LYS A 230 -20.61 -3.83 12.82
C LYS A 230 -20.98 -2.41 12.38
N ILE A 231 -20.59 -2.00 11.18
CA ILE A 231 -20.69 -0.61 10.73
C ILE A 231 -21.92 -0.46 9.82
N LYS A 232 -22.80 0.48 10.18
CA LYS A 232 -23.92 0.88 9.32
C LYS A 232 -23.43 1.81 8.20
N PRO A 233 -23.95 1.69 6.97
CA PRO A 233 -23.63 2.62 5.89
C PRO A 233 -23.95 4.07 6.26
N GLY A 234 -23.03 5.00 5.98
CA GLY A 234 -23.20 6.41 6.29
C GLY A 234 -21.96 7.25 5.97
N ILE A 235 -22.06 8.55 6.25
CA ILE A 235 -20.96 9.52 6.17
C ILE A 235 -20.60 9.91 7.61
N ASN A 236 -19.31 10.03 7.88
CA ASN A 236 -18.79 10.50 9.17
C ASN A 236 -17.95 11.77 8.91
N ASP A 237 -18.38 12.88 9.50
CA ASP A 237 -17.74 14.19 9.35
C ASP A 237 -16.72 14.51 10.47
N ASN A 238 -16.45 13.55 11.36
CA ASN A 238 -15.43 13.71 12.39
C ASN A 238 -14.03 13.80 11.77
N LEU A 239 -13.16 14.59 12.39
CA LEU A 239 -11.74 14.61 12.06
C LEU A 239 -11.11 13.27 12.44
N VAL A 240 -10.35 12.69 11.50
CA VAL A 240 -9.58 11.45 11.68
C VAL A 240 -8.17 11.68 11.18
N ASP A 241 -7.17 11.25 11.96
CA ASP A 241 -5.77 11.20 11.54
C ASP A 241 -5.31 9.75 11.36
N SER A 242 -4.29 9.54 10.53
CA SER A 242 -3.60 8.26 10.41
C SER A 242 -3.09 7.68 11.74
N THR A 243 -2.80 8.53 12.74
CA THR A 243 -2.41 8.10 14.10
C THR A 243 -3.53 7.34 14.82
N ASP A 244 -4.78 7.53 14.42
CA ASP A 244 -5.93 6.85 15.03
C ASP A 244 -6.04 5.39 14.58
N PHE A 245 -5.33 4.99 13.53
CA PHE A 245 -5.49 3.66 12.94
C PHE A 245 -4.94 2.53 13.81
N LEU A 246 -3.76 2.71 14.40
CA LEU A 246 -3.19 1.68 15.28
C LEU A 246 -4.09 1.38 16.48
N PRO A 247 -4.51 2.36 17.32
CA PRO A 247 -5.43 2.07 18.43
C PRO A 247 -6.75 1.47 17.94
N THR A 248 -7.31 1.98 16.84
CA THR A 248 -8.57 1.45 16.25
C THR A 248 -8.44 -0.01 15.82
N VAL A 249 -7.34 -0.37 15.15
CA VAL A 249 -7.10 -1.75 14.70
C VAL A 249 -6.90 -2.69 15.89
N MET A 250 -6.18 -2.25 16.93
CA MET A 250 -5.97 -3.05 18.14
C MET A 250 -7.27 -3.27 18.92
N GLU A 251 -8.11 -2.24 19.05
CA GLU A 251 -9.44 -2.36 19.66
C GLU A 251 -10.34 -3.29 18.83
N GLY A 252 -10.33 -3.15 17.49
CA GLY A 252 -11.05 -4.04 16.58
C GLY A 252 -10.61 -5.51 16.69
N ALA A 253 -9.34 -5.73 17.02
CA ALA A 253 -8.77 -7.05 17.30
C ALA A 253 -9.06 -7.57 18.73
N GLY A 254 -9.74 -6.79 19.57
CA GLY A 254 -10.01 -7.14 20.97
C GLY A 254 -8.73 -7.20 21.81
N ARG A 255 -7.73 -6.38 21.49
CA ARG A 255 -6.42 -6.35 22.15
C ARG A 255 -6.19 -4.99 22.83
N PRO A 256 -5.32 -4.96 23.86
CA PRO A 256 -4.91 -3.70 24.48
C PRO A 256 -4.29 -2.75 23.45
N VAL A 257 -4.63 -1.47 23.55
CA VAL A 257 -3.96 -0.40 22.81
C VAL A 257 -2.56 -0.20 23.42
N PRO A 258 -1.48 -0.15 22.62
CA PRO A 258 -0.15 0.12 23.14
C PRO A 258 -0.04 1.49 23.80
N ASP A 259 0.63 1.57 24.96
CA ASP A 259 0.86 2.83 25.70
C ASP A 259 1.80 3.80 24.97
N GLU A 260 2.63 3.29 24.04
CA GLU A 260 3.58 4.07 23.23
C GLU A 260 3.19 4.01 21.75
N THR A 261 2.70 5.14 21.22
CA THR A 261 2.49 5.37 19.78
C THR A 261 3.40 6.49 19.25
#